data_AF-A0A3C1PII6-F1
#
_entry.id   AF-A0A3C1PII6-F1
#
_cell.length_a   1.000
_cell.length_b   1.000
_cell.length_c   1.000
_cell.angle_alpha   90.00
_cell.angle_beta   90.00
_cell.angle_gamma   90.00
#
_symmetry.space_group_name_H-M   'P 1'
#
loop_
_entity.id
_entity.type
_entity.pdbx_description
1 polymer ?
#
loop_
_entity_poly.entity_id
_entity_poly.type
_entity_poly.pdbx_seq_one_letter_code
_entity_poly.pdbx_strand_id
1 'polypeptide(L)'
;MRANKLKKKLLYWLGSFLILSTSILAFSLIYENSLPKLVEEINNSSIGAILTAIVTVFLLTQQSESEEIKEKNSKVFEKKLFIYDDFLKSIQTILEDKKIDDLEQQRLIFQLALLKMHSTGENIEKISKELSEIIKLPSFDENSDEVTVDQNELARHLFEIVGIFQEELYGIRKGKTDITDLSNNVKGIIQEIGYAKEKWSKTVFVDWEQYVKYQSNREVKNEVISLIKYIISDIEKSIKKSEYFIKYSPTHVSFYIHNAQSKRKIFLWLTPNKNNLNISFNKDAFEKIPKNAKSVASWKNGFFYNLSKTEEYNEEIKDLINVSFQFIKKINDIE
;
A
#
# COMPACT_ATOMS: atom_id res chain seq x y z
N MET A 1 -30.98 11.52 30.00
CA MET A 1 -32.12 12.32 30.55
C MET A 1 -32.61 11.85 31.93
N ARG A 2 -32.81 10.54 32.18
CA ARG A 2 -33.32 10.00 33.47
C ARG A 2 -32.34 10.19 34.65
N ALA A 3 -31.05 9.95 34.44
CA ALA A 3 -30.01 10.12 35.46
C ALA A 3 -29.86 11.59 35.92
N ASN A 4 -29.90 12.54 34.98
CA ASN A 4 -29.78 13.97 35.31
C ASN A 4 -30.99 14.48 36.12
N LYS A 5 -32.19 13.91 35.89
CA LYS A 5 -33.40 14.20 36.67
C LYS A 5 -33.31 13.65 38.11
N LEU A 6 -32.74 12.46 38.28
CA LEU A 6 -32.47 11.85 39.59
C LEU A 6 -31.43 12.64 40.39
N LYS A 7 -30.32 13.05 39.76
CA LYS A 7 -29.28 13.88 40.39
C LYS A 7 -29.83 15.20 40.92
N LYS A 8 -30.58 15.94 40.09
CA LYS A 8 -31.24 17.19 40.51
C LYS A 8 -32.16 16.96 41.69
N LYS A 9 -33.01 15.90 41.63
CA LYS A 9 -33.91 15.54 42.73
C LYS A 9 -33.14 15.23 44.02
N LEU A 10 -32.03 14.50 43.95
CA LEU A 10 -31.19 14.20 45.11
C LEU A 10 -30.56 15.48 45.72
N LEU A 11 -30.01 16.37 44.88
CA LEU A 11 -29.47 17.67 45.32
C LEU A 11 -30.54 18.54 45.99
N TYR A 12 -31.78 18.56 45.46
CA TYR A 12 -32.90 19.27 46.10
C TYR A 12 -33.22 18.71 47.50
N TRP A 13 -33.25 17.39 47.65
CA TRP A 13 -33.47 16.75 48.96
C TRP A 13 -32.35 17.06 49.95
N LEU A 14 -31.08 16.91 49.53
CA LEU A 14 -29.92 17.22 50.37
C LEU A 14 -29.90 18.70 50.78
N GLY A 15 -30.20 19.62 49.86
CA GLY A 15 -30.32 21.05 50.16
C GLY A 15 -31.44 21.36 51.16
N SER A 16 -32.60 20.71 51.02
CA SER A 16 -33.70 20.85 51.99
C SER A 16 -33.31 20.35 53.38
N PHE A 17 -32.62 19.22 53.48
CA PHE A 17 -32.12 18.70 54.77
C PHE A 17 -31.04 19.60 55.36
N LEU A 18 -30.16 20.17 54.55
CA LEU A 18 -29.14 21.12 55.01
C LEU A 18 -29.80 22.36 55.61
N ILE A 19 -30.79 22.94 54.92
CA ILE A 19 -31.54 24.10 55.41
C ILE A 19 -32.19 23.79 56.76
N LEU A 20 -32.93 22.67 56.86
CA LEU A 20 -33.56 22.24 58.11
C LEU A 20 -32.53 22.06 59.24
N SER A 21 -31.41 21.40 58.94
CA SER A 21 -30.35 21.12 59.91
C SER A 21 -29.65 22.41 60.40
N THR A 22 -29.41 23.37 59.50
CA THR A 22 -28.89 24.69 59.86
C THR A 22 -29.91 25.52 60.65
N SER A 23 -31.21 25.39 60.40
CA SER A 23 -32.25 26.05 61.21
C SER A 23 -32.32 25.49 62.64
N ILE A 24 -32.15 24.18 62.83
CA ILE A 24 -32.09 23.55 64.16
C ILE A 24 -30.86 24.05 64.93
N LEU A 25 -29.71 24.17 64.27
CA LEU A 25 -28.49 24.71 64.86
C LEU A 25 -28.68 26.17 65.27
N ALA A 26 -29.26 27.01 64.41
CA ALA A 26 -29.57 28.40 64.73
C ALA A 26 -30.54 28.53 65.93
N PHE A 27 -31.54 27.65 66.01
CA PHE A 27 -32.48 27.61 67.14
C PHE A 27 -31.76 27.26 68.46
N SER A 28 -30.87 26.25 68.46
CA SER A 28 -30.13 25.87 69.69
C SER A 28 -29.27 27.03 70.21
N LEU A 29 -28.64 27.80 69.31
CA LEU A 29 -27.81 28.95 69.65
C LEU A 29 -28.63 30.12 70.21
N ILE A 30 -29.80 30.41 69.64
CA ILE A 30 -30.65 31.55 70.06
C ILE A 30 -31.32 31.27 71.41
N TYR A 31 -31.72 30.02 71.68
CA TYR A 31 -32.44 29.63 72.89
C TYR A 31 -31.57 28.88 73.91
N GLU A 32 -30.31 29.27 74.03
CA GLU A 32 -29.36 28.82 75.07
C GLU A 32 -29.37 27.29 75.35
N ASN A 33 -29.25 26.46 74.31
CA ASN A 33 -29.21 24.99 74.45
C ASN A 33 -30.44 24.39 75.15
N SER A 34 -31.62 25.00 74.98
CA SER A 34 -32.91 24.43 75.38
C SER A 34 -33.25 23.10 74.66
N LEU A 35 -32.52 22.74 73.61
CA LEU A 35 -32.61 21.44 72.95
C LEU A 35 -31.86 20.35 73.73
N PRO A 36 -32.37 19.10 73.74
CA PRO A 36 -31.61 17.98 74.30
C PRO A 36 -30.27 17.80 73.58
N LYS A 37 -29.18 17.63 74.33
CA LYS A 37 -27.82 17.41 73.77
C LYS A 37 -27.74 16.35 72.68
N LEU A 38 -28.52 15.27 72.82
CA LEU A 38 -28.62 14.21 71.81
C LEU A 38 -29.08 14.74 70.45
N VAL A 39 -30.05 15.66 70.42
CA VAL A 39 -30.58 16.27 69.18
C VAL A 39 -29.52 17.16 68.54
N GLU A 40 -28.77 17.91 69.35
CA GLU A 40 -27.68 18.77 68.88
C GLU A 40 -26.54 17.94 68.26
N GLU A 41 -26.09 16.88 68.94
CA GLU A 41 -25.03 15.98 68.45
C GLU A 41 -25.42 15.28 67.14
N ILE A 42 -26.66 14.77 67.05
CA ILE A 42 -27.20 14.17 65.83
C ILE A 42 -27.26 15.20 64.70
N ASN A 43 -27.73 16.42 64.98
CA ASN A 43 -27.81 17.49 63.98
C ASN A 43 -26.42 17.90 63.47
N ASN A 44 -25.45 18.08 64.37
CA ASN A 44 -24.07 18.44 64.02
C ASN A 44 -23.41 17.34 63.17
N SER A 45 -23.61 16.06 63.50
CA SER A 45 -23.16 14.93 62.67
C SER A 45 -23.85 14.92 61.29
N SER A 46 -25.15 15.23 61.25
CA SER A 46 -25.95 15.26 60.03
C SER A 46 -25.49 16.35 59.05
N ILE A 47 -25.13 17.56 59.53
CA ILE A 47 -24.57 18.63 58.68
C ILE A 47 -23.32 18.13 57.95
N GLY A 48 -22.40 17.49 58.68
CA GLY A 48 -21.19 16.93 58.11
C GLY A 48 -21.50 15.90 57.04
N ALA A 49 -22.38 14.94 57.34
CA ALA A 49 -22.78 13.90 56.40
C ALA A 49 -23.47 14.45 55.13
N ILE A 50 -24.38 15.43 55.30
CA ILE A 50 -25.08 16.08 54.18
C ILE A 50 -24.10 16.84 53.30
N LEU A 51 -23.17 17.61 53.91
CA LEU A 51 -22.15 18.34 53.17
C LEU A 51 -21.23 17.40 52.40
N THR A 52 -20.76 16.32 53.03
CA THR A 52 -19.97 15.28 52.35
C THR A 52 -20.75 14.70 51.17
N ALA A 53 -22.02 14.34 51.35
CA ALA A 53 -22.85 13.80 50.28
C ALA A 53 -23.01 14.78 49.10
N ILE A 54 -23.20 16.08 49.38
CA ILE A 54 -23.25 17.12 48.34
C ILE A 54 -21.93 17.18 47.57
N VAL A 55 -20.80 17.30 48.27
CA VAL A 55 -19.46 17.35 47.66
C VAL A 55 -19.21 16.10 46.80
N THR A 56 -19.56 14.91 47.30
CA THR A 56 -19.43 13.66 46.55
C THR A 56 -20.25 13.68 45.26
N VAL A 57 -21.51 14.15 45.29
CA VAL A 57 -22.34 14.26 44.08
C VAL A 57 -21.74 15.24 43.06
N PHE A 58 -21.14 16.34 43.52
CA PHE A 58 -20.43 17.29 42.66
C PHE A 58 -19.18 16.66 42.01
N LEU A 59 -18.30 16.03 42.80
CA LEU A 59 -17.08 15.39 42.30
C LEU A 59 -17.37 14.30 41.26
N LEU A 60 -18.32 13.40 41.57
CA LEU A 60 -18.71 12.33 40.65
C LEU A 60 -19.29 12.87 39.34
N THR A 61 -20.02 13.99 39.40
CA THR A 61 -20.59 14.62 38.21
C THR A 61 -19.51 15.23 37.34
N GLN A 62 -18.58 15.97 37.94
CA GLN A 62 -17.47 16.58 37.21
C GLN A 62 -16.55 15.52 36.58
N GLN A 63 -16.29 14.42 37.28
CA GLN A 63 -15.54 13.28 36.75
C GLN A 63 -16.27 12.64 35.57
N SER A 64 -17.58 12.36 35.71
CA SER A 64 -18.37 11.73 34.64
C SER A 64 -18.43 12.60 33.38
N GLU A 65 -18.63 13.92 33.51
CA GLU A 65 -18.67 14.84 32.38
C GLU A 65 -17.30 14.93 31.68
N SER A 66 -16.22 14.97 32.45
CA SER A 66 -14.86 14.93 31.92
C SER A 66 -14.56 13.63 31.16
N GLU A 67 -14.99 12.49 31.71
CA GLU A 67 -14.86 11.17 31.06
C GLU A 67 -15.68 11.09 29.77
N GLU A 68 -16.93 11.56 29.77
CA GLU A 68 -17.78 11.58 28.57
C GLU A 68 -17.17 12.44 27.46
N ILE A 69 -16.65 13.64 27.81
CA ILE A 69 -15.97 14.52 26.86
C ILE A 69 -14.69 13.85 26.34
N LYS A 70 -13.90 13.24 27.22
CA LYS A 70 -12.67 12.53 26.85
C LYS A 70 -12.95 11.35 25.93
N GLU A 71 -13.95 10.54 26.24
CA GLU A 71 -14.35 9.38 25.43
C GLU A 71 -14.85 9.83 24.06
N LYS A 72 -15.72 10.85 24.01
CA LYS A 72 -16.20 11.43 22.76
C LYS A 72 -15.03 11.97 21.93
N ASN A 73 -14.12 12.72 22.54
CA ASN A 73 -12.95 13.28 21.85
C ASN A 73 -12.02 12.16 21.34
N SER A 74 -11.81 11.09 22.11
CA SER A 74 -11.04 9.93 21.69
C SER A 74 -11.65 9.26 20.47
N LYS A 75 -12.97 9.00 20.50
CA LYS A 75 -13.70 8.39 19.38
C LYS A 75 -13.69 9.26 18.12
N VAL A 76 -13.86 10.57 18.28
CA VAL A 76 -13.78 11.52 17.16
C VAL A 76 -12.36 11.56 16.59
N PHE A 77 -11.34 11.56 17.45
CA PHE A 77 -9.94 11.53 17.03
C PHE A 77 -9.62 10.26 16.22
N GLU A 78 -10.01 9.09 16.72
CA GLU A 78 -9.84 7.82 16.01
C GLU A 78 -10.56 7.83 14.65
N LYS A 79 -11.79 8.35 14.60
CA LYS A 79 -12.56 8.42 13.36
C LYS A 79 -11.93 9.38 12.34
N LYS A 80 -11.41 10.52 12.80
CA LYS A 80 -10.62 11.45 11.96
C LYS A 80 -9.41 10.75 11.36
N LEU A 81 -8.63 10.06 12.18
CA LEU A 81 -7.43 9.34 11.74
C LEU A 81 -7.76 8.30 10.66
N PHE A 82 -8.85 7.55 10.86
CA PHE A 82 -9.34 6.59 9.87
C PHE A 82 -9.72 7.25 8.54
N ILE A 83 -10.45 8.37 8.57
CA ILE A 83 -10.85 9.09 7.35
C ILE A 83 -9.63 9.65 6.61
N TYR A 84 -8.67 10.21 7.34
CA TYR A 84 -7.45 10.76 6.76
C TYR A 84 -6.57 9.66 6.12
N ASP A 85 -6.41 8.52 6.78
CA ASP A 85 -5.71 7.35 6.24
C ASP A 85 -6.38 6.81 4.96
N ASP A 86 -7.71 6.63 4.97
CA ASP A 86 -8.45 6.13 3.81
C ASP A 86 -8.39 7.09 2.61
N PHE A 87 -8.40 8.41 2.86
CA PHE A 87 -8.21 9.43 1.84
C PHE A 87 -6.83 9.34 1.18
N LEU A 88 -5.76 9.27 1.98
CA LEU A 88 -4.38 9.14 1.46
C LEU A 88 -4.19 7.85 0.65
N LYS A 89 -4.75 6.73 1.12
CA LYS A 89 -4.73 5.46 0.38
C LYS A 89 -5.44 5.56 -0.96
N SER A 90 -6.50 6.35 -1.05
CA SER A 90 -7.25 6.50 -2.29
C SER A 90 -6.49 7.36 -3.30
N ILE A 91 -5.78 8.39 -2.84
CA ILE A 91 -4.82 9.11 -3.68
C ILE A 91 -3.74 8.14 -4.19
N GLN A 92 -3.21 7.26 -3.34
CA GLN A 92 -2.24 6.25 -3.75
C GLN A 92 -2.80 5.34 -4.85
N THR A 93 -3.98 4.76 -4.65
CA THR A 93 -4.61 3.85 -5.63
C THR A 93 -4.77 4.51 -7.00
N ILE A 94 -5.22 5.77 -7.03
CA ILE A 94 -5.42 6.52 -8.29
C ILE A 94 -4.10 6.78 -9.03
N LEU A 95 -2.97 6.85 -8.31
CA LEU A 95 -1.66 7.05 -8.92
C LEU A 95 -1.00 5.74 -9.37
N GLU A 96 -1.51 4.56 -8.95
CA GLU A 96 -0.91 3.26 -9.24
C GLU A 96 -1.05 2.85 -10.71
N ASP A 97 -2.25 3.00 -11.27
CA ASP A 97 -2.56 2.61 -12.65
C ASP A 97 -2.39 3.76 -13.66
N LYS A 98 -2.14 4.98 -13.14
CA LYS A 98 -1.91 6.23 -13.88
C LYS A 98 -3.09 6.60 -14.79
N LYS A 99 -4.29 6.15 -14.45
CA LYS A 99 -5.56 6.50 -15.09
C LYS A 99 -6.56 6.84 -13.99
N ILE A 100 -7.60 7.59 -14.34
CA ILE A 100 -8.68 7.89 -13.41
C ILE A 100 -9.96 7.37 -14.04
N ASP A 101 -10.60 6.40 -13.39
CA ASP A 101 -11.91 5.91 -13.80
C ASP A 101 -13.07 6.64 -13.09
N ASP A 102 -14.29 6.47 -13.59
CA ASP A 102 -15.48 7.13 -13.06
C ASP A 102 -15.78 6.73 -11.60
N LEU A 103 -15.43 5.50 -11.19
CA LEU A 103 -15.63 5.00 -9.83
C LEU A 103 -14.64 5.65 -8.86
N GLU A 104 -13.39 5.84 -9.28
CA GLU A 104 -12.34 6.53 -8.55
C GLU A 104 -12.67 8.01 -8.37
N GLN A 105 -13.15 8.66 -9.42
CA GLN A 105 -13.64 10.04 -9.35
C GLN A 105 -14.78 10.15 -8.33
N GLN A 106 -15.76 9.25 -8.40
CA GLN A 106 -16.88 9.22 -7.46
C GLN A 106 -16.40 8.97 -6.02
N ARG A 107 -15.44 8.06 -5.83
CA ARG A 107 -14.84 7.76 -4.52
C ARG A 107 -14.16 8.99 -3.92
N LEU A 108 -13.35 9.73 -4.70
CA LEU A 108 -12.71 10.95 -4.23
C LEU A 108 -13.73 11.99 -3.77
N ILE A 109 -14.82 12.18 -4.52
CA ILE A 109 -15.89 13.12 -4.14
C ILE A 109 -16.53 12.70 -2.80
N PHE A 110 -16.83 11.41 -2.62
CA PHE A 110 -17.35 10.91 -1.34
C PHE A 110 -16.37 11.11 -0.19
N GLN A 111 -15.08 10.92 -0.42
CA GLN A 111 -14.07 11.13 0.62
C GLN A 111 -13.91 12.61 0.99
N LEU A 112 -13.98 13.53 0.04
CA LEU A 112 -14.02 14.97 0.34
C LEU A 112 -15.26 15.32 1.18
N ALA A 113 -16.41 14.72 0.89
CA ALA A 113 -17.61 14.90 1.71
C ALA A 113 -17.45 14.34 3.14
N LEU A 114 -16.76 13.18 3.29
CA LEU A 114 -16.45 12.61 4.60
C LEU A 114 -15.45 13.47 5.38
N LEU A 115 -14.41 13.99 4.72
CA LEU A 115 -13.49 14.96 5.32
C LEU A 115 -14.25 16.18 5.83
N LYS A 116 -15.20 16.69 5.04
CA LYS A 116 -15.97 17.89 5.41
C LYS A 116 -16.76 17.74 6.71
N MET A 117 -17.12 16.52 7.13
CA MET A 117 -17.77 16.27 8.43
C MET A 117 -16.88 16.61 9.63
N HIS A 118 -15.57 16.60 9.45
CA HIS A 118 -14.59 16.72 10.53
C HIS A 118 -13.56 17.84 10.34
N SER A 119 -13.66 18.58 9.23
CA SER A 119 -12.75 19.63 8.79
C SER A 119 -13.45 20.96 8.51
N THR A 120 -12.70 22.06 8.62
CA THR A 120 -13.21 23.41 8.31
C THR A 120 -13.41 23.59 6.81
N GLY A 121 -14.23 24.57 6.40
CA GLY A 121 -14.40 24.88 4.97
C GLY A 121 -13.08 25.27 4.30
N GLU A 122 -12.34 26.16 4.94
CA GLU A 122 -11.01 26.61 4.50
C GLU A 122 -10.02 25.45 4.32
N ASN A 123 -9.99 24.50 5.25
CA ASN A 123 -9.09 23.34 5.15
C ASN A 123 -9.49 22.41 4.00
N ILE A 124 -10.80 22.21 3.76
CA ILE A 124 -11.27 21.44 2.61
C ILE A 124 -10.89 22.11 1.29
N GLU A 125 -10.96 23.44 1.20
CA GLU A 125 -10.50 24.18 0.02
C GLU A 125 -9.01 24.00 -0.22
N LYS A 126 -8.18 24.11 0.82
CA LYS A 126 -6.74 23.87 0.75
C LYS A 126 -6.43 22.43 0.31
N ILE A 127 -7.05 21.44 0.94
CA ILE A 127 -6.89 20.02 0.57
C ILE A 127 -7.30 19.79 -0.89
N SER A 128 -8.42 20.37 -1.32
CA SER A 128 -8.91 20.22 -2.70
C SER A 128 -7.94 20.85 -3.72
N LYS A 129 -7.31 21.97 -3.37
CA LYS A 129 -6.28 22.60 -4.19
C LYS A 129 -5.06 21.70 -4.33
N GLU A 130 -4.51 21.18 -3.22
CA GLU A 130 -3.36 20.28 -3.27
C GLU A 130 -3.69 18.98 -4.03
N LEU A 131 -4.89 18.42 -3.84
CA LEU A 131 -5.37 17.25 -4.59
C LEU A 131 -5.44 17.52 -6.10
N SER A 132 -5.96 18.68 -6.50
CA SER A 132 -6.01 19.09 -7.91
C SER A 132 -4.61 19.12 -8.54
N GLU A 133 -3.61 19.59 -7.80
CA GLU A 133 -2.24 19.61 -8.31
C GLU A 133 -1.64 18.20 -8.39
N ILE A 134 -1.90 17.33 -7.42
CA ILE A 134 -1.50 15.91 -7.46
C ILE A 134 -2.04 15.21 -8.72
N ILE A 135 -3.33 15.42 -9.02
CA ILE A 135 -4.00 14.79 -10.17
C ILE A 135 -3.38 15.24 -11.51
N LYS A 136 -2.74 16.41 -11.56
CA LYS A 136 -2.08 16.94 -12.76
C LYS A 136 -0.62 16.49 -12.92
N LEU A 137 -0.02 15.87 -11.91
CA LEU A 137 1.39 15.46 -11.95
C LEU A 137 1.71 14.37 -12.99
N PRO A 138 0.82 13.38 -13.26
CA PRO A 138 1.08 12.42 -14.32
C PRO A 138 1.19 13.14 -15.68
N SER A 139 2.37 13.03 -16.30
CA SER A 139 2.66 13.61 -17.59
C SER A 139 2.99 12.52 -18.61
N PHE A 140 2.46 12.68 -19.82
CA PHE A 140 2.77 11.82 -20.96
C PHE A 140 3.98 12.41 -21.68
N ASP A 141 5.01 11.60 -21.89
CA ASP A 141 6.07 11.94 -22.83
C ASP A 141 5.57 11.64 -24.24
N GLU A 142 5.49 12.63 -25.12
CA GLU A 142 5.02 12.43 -26.51
C GLU A 142 5.88 11.41 -27.28
N ASN A 143 7.08 11.08 -26.79
CA ASN A 143 8.02 10.14 -27.40
C ASN A 143 8.06 8.76 -26.72
N SER A 144 7.29 8.53 -25.65
CA SER A 144 7.22 7.23 -24.99
C SER A 144 5.83 6.95 -24.41
N ASP A 145 5.39 5.68 -24.42
CA ASP A 145 4.16 5.27 -23.72
C ASP A 145 4.29 5.32 -22.18
N GLU A 146 5.36 5.92 -21.66
CA GLU A 146 5.70 5.94 -20.24
C GLU A 146 5.18 7.23 -19.57
N VAL A 147 4.11 7.08 -18.79
CA VAL A 147 3.62 8.17 -17.93
C VAL A 147 4.59 8.36 -16.76
N THR A 148 5.12 9.57 -16.59
CA THR A 148 6.02 9.91 -15.49
C THR A 148 5.32 10.80 -14.46
N VAL A 149 5.70 10.65 -13.19
CA VAL A 149 5.19 11.45 -12.07
C VAL A 149 6.38 12.02 -11.32
N ASP A 150 6.44 13.35 -11.18
CA ASP A 150 7.45 14.00 -10.36
C ASP A 150 7.22 13.66 -8.88
N GLN A 151 8.07 12.80 -8.35
CA GLN A 151 7.98 12.29 -6.98
C GLN A 151 8.24 13.39 -5.94
N ASN A 152 8.97 14.44 -6.28
CA ASN A 152 9.24 15.55 -5.36
C ASN A 152 8.00 16.43 -5.20
N GLU A 153 7.35 16.77 -6.31
CA GLU A 153 6.10 17.54 -6.28
C GLU A 153 4.98 16.72 -5.63
N LEU A 154 4.88 15.43 -5.93
CA LEU A 154 3.93 14.53 -5.27
C LEU A 154 4.13 14.54 -3.74
N ALA A 155 5.36 14.36 -3.28
CA ALA A 155 5.69 14.39 -1.86
C ALA A 155 5.32 15.74 -1.23
N ARG A 156 5.66 16.86 -1.90
CA ARG A 156 5.35 18.22 -1.42
C ARG A 156 3.84 18.40 -1.18
N HIS A 157 3.02 18.07 -2.18
CA HIS A 157 1.57 18.21 -2.07
C HIS A 157 0.96 17.29 -1.00
N LEU A 158 1.41 16.03 -0.93
CA LEU A 158 0.96 15.10 0.11
C LEU A 158 1.33 15.59 1.52
N PHE A 159 2.52 16.17 1.69
CA PHE A 159 2.94 16.70 2.99
C PHE A 159 2.17 17.96 3.39
N GLU A 160 1.73 18.79 2.44
CA GLU A 160 0.82 19.89 2.76
C GLU A 160 -0.54 19.40 3.25
N ILE A 161 -1.12 18.38 2.60
CA ILE A 161 -2.36 17.73 3.04
C ILE A 161 -2.18 17.15 4.46
N VAL A 162 -1.09 16.41 4.69
CA VAL A 162 -0.78 15.85 6.03
C VAL A 162 -0.57 16.95 7.06
N GLY A 163 0.04 18.07 6.69
CA GLY A 163 0.21 19.23 7.57
C GLY A 163 -1.14 19.80 8.04
N ILE A 164 -2.12 19.91 7.13
CA ILE A 164 -3.49 20.30 7.47
C ILE A 164 -4.11 19.28 8.44
N PHE A 165 -3.95 17.98 8.19
CA PHE A 165 -4.45 16.93 9.10
C PHE A 165 -3.81 17.00 10.50
N GLN A 166 -2.52 17.33 10.58
CA GLN A 166 -1.83 17.50 11.87
C GLN A 166 -2.42 18.68 12.66
N GLU A 167 -2.66 19.82 12.02
CA GLU A 167 -3.31 20.97 12.66
C GLU A 167 -4.72 20.58 13.16
N GLU A 168 -5.49 19.84 12.38
CA GLU A 168 -6.85 19.43 12.77
C GLU A 168 -6.91 18.35 13.87
N LEU A 169 -5.85 17.56 14.03
CA LEU A 169 -5.74 16.52 15.06
C LEU A 169 -5.11 17.04 16.35
N TYR A 170 -4.09 17.89 16.24
CA TYR A 170 -3.21 18.25 17.34
C TYR A 170 -3.19 19.75 17.65
N GLY A 171 -3.85 20.57 16.85
CA GLY A 171 -3.82 22.04 16.97
C GLY A 171 -2.53 22.69 16.49
N ILE A 172 -1.54 21.90 16.06
CA ILE A 172 -0.23 22.36 15.57
C ILE A 172 0.27 21.42 14.45
N ARG A 173 1.04 21.97 13.50
CA ARG A 173 1.87 21.13 12.64
C ARG A 173 3.02 20.55 13.45
N LYS A 174 3.23 19.24 13.30
CA LYS A 174 4.32 18.52 13.94
C LYS A 174 5.51 18.48 12.98
N GLY A 175 6.57 19.19 13.34
CA GLY A 175 7.81 19.30 12.58
C GLY A 175 7.92 20.62 11.84
N LYS A 176 9.09 21.27 11.97
CA LYS A 176 9.53 22.35 11.07
C LYS A 176 10.46 21.73 10.03
N THR A 177 9.97 20.80 9.22
CA THR A 177 10.80 20.34 8.10
C THR A 177 10.65 21.41 7.04
N ASP A 178 11.73 22.16 6.78
CA ASP A 178 11.79 23.04 5.63
C ASP A 178 11.45 22.20 4.39
N ILE A 179 10.52 22.69 3.57
CA ILE A 179 10.10 22.03 2.33
C ILE A 179 11.33 21.73 1.45
N THR A 180 12.38 22.54 1.57
CA THR A 180 13.67 22.36 0.89
C THR A 180 14.43 21.12 1.36
N ASP A 181 14.55 20.91 2.69
CA ASP A 181 15.20 19.73 3.26
C ASP A 181 14.44 18.44 2.93
N LEU A 182 13.12 18.56 2.90
CA LEU A 182 12.22 17.47 2.55
C LEU A 182 12.37 17.07 1.08
N SER A 183 12.43 18.04 0.17
CA SER A 183 12.71 17.81 -1.24
C SER A 183 14.07 17.12 -1.43
N ASN A 184 15.11 17.55 -0.71
CA ASN A 184 16.44 16.93 -0.79
C ASN A 184 16.43 15.47 -0.30
N ASN A 185 15.75 15.18 0.80
CA ASN A 185 15.62 13.81 1.33
C ASN A 185 14.84 12.91 0.36
N VAL A 186 13.73 13.39 -0.20
CA VAL A 186 12.96 12.65 -1.20
C VAL A 186 13.80 12.38 -2.44
N LYS A 187 14.51 13.40 -2.97
CA LYS A 187 15.47 13.22 -4.09
C LYS A 187 16.49 12.13 -3.79
N GLY A 188 17.09 12.14 -2.59
CA GLY A 188 18.04 11.13 -2.15
C GLY A 188 17.45 9.71 -2.19
N ILE A 189 16.26 9.52 -1.60
CA ILE A 189 15.56 8.23 -1.60
C ILE A 189 15.23 7.77 -3.03
N ILE A 190 14.72 8.67 -3.89
CA ILE A 190 14.40 8.32 -5.28
C ILE A 190 15.66 7.92 -6.06
N GLN A 191 16.78 8.59 -5.82
CA GLN A 191 18.07 8.24 -6.40
C GLN A 191 18.53 6.85 -5.94
N GLU A 192 18.44 6.56 -4.63
CA GLU A 192 18.75 5.24 -4.07
C GLU A 192 17.85 4.13 -4.64
N ILE A 193 16.55 4.40 -4.82
CA ILE A 193 15.62 3.48 -5.48
C ILE A 193 16.04 3.25 -6.92
N GLY A 194 16.48 4.29 -7.65
CA GLY A 194 17.02 4.17 -9.00
C GLY A 194 18.23 3.22 -9.04
N TYR A 195 19.22 3.43 -8.17
CA TYR A 195 20.37 2.53 -8.06
C TYR A 195 19.98 1.10 -7.66
N ALA A 196 19.02 0.94 -6.75
CA ALA A 196 18.52 -0.36 -6.35
C ALA A 196 17.79 -1.07 -7.50
N LYS A 197 16.99 -0.35 -8.30
CA LYS A 197 16.33 -0.89 -9.51
C LYS A 197 17.36 -1.38 -10.52
N GLU A 198 18.41 -0.61 -10.76
CA GLU A 198 19.51 -1.03 -11.64
C GLU A 198 20.16 -2.31 -11.12
N LYS A 199 20.51 -2.35 -9.84
CA LYS A 199 21.13 -3.51 -9.17
C LYS A 199 20.23 -4.75 -9.14
N TRP A 200 18.91 -4.57 -8.99
CA TRP A 200 17.93 -5.65 -8.86
C TRP A 200 17.32 -6.07 -10.20
N SER A 201 17.47 -5.26 -11.24
CA SER A 201 17.11 -5.67 -12.59
C SER A 201 17.91 -6.93 -12.91
N LYS A 202 17.23 -8.07 -13.09
CA LYS A 202 17.86 -9.26 -13.68
C LYS A 202 18.48 -8.76 -14.97
N THR A 203 19.81 -8.81 -15.12
CA THR A 203 20.50 -8.30 -16.31
C THR A 203 19.76 -8.85 -17.53
N VAL A 204 19.01 -8.01 -18.22
CA VAL A 204 18.45 -8.35 -19.52
C VAL A 204 19.38 -7.64 -20.47
N PHE A 205 20.12 -8.39 -21.26
CA PHE A 205 21.01 -7.76 -22.22
C PHE A 205 20.14 -7.11 -23.29
N VAL A 206 20.43 -5.85 -23.57
CA VAL A 206 19.67 -5.04 -24.53
C VAL A 206 19.84 -5.60 -25.94
N ASP A 207 20.99 -6.22 -26.22
CA ASP A 207 21.37 -6.71 -27.53
C ASP A 207 22.20 -8.01 -27.48
N TRP A 208 22.42 -8.58 -28.66
CA TRP A 208 23.23 -9.79 -28.86
C TRP A 208 24.70 -9.61 -28.46
N GLU A 209 25.28 -8.42 -28.66
CA GLU A 209 26.70 -8.16 -28.43
C GLU A 209 27.03 -8.19 -26.93
N GLN A 210 26.19 -7.57 -26.12
CA GLN A 210 26.25 -7.61 -24.66
C GLN A 210 26.11 -9.05 -24.15
N TYR A 211 25.19 -9.82 -24.71
CA TYR A 211 25.02 -11.23 -24.38
C TYR A 211 26.29 -12.04 -24.68
N VAL A 212 26.87 -11.89 -25.88
CA VAL A 212 28.09 -12.60 -26.28
C VAL A 212 29.25 -12.25 -25.34
N LYS A 213 29.48 -10.96 -25.08
CA LYS A 213 30.54 -10.50 -24.16
C LYS A 213 30.39 -11.14 -22.78
N TYR A 214 29.17 -11.22 -22.26
CA TYR A 214 28.91 -11.86 -20.97
C TYR A 214 29.16 -13.37 -20.99
N GLN A 215 28.74 -14.08 -22.05
CA GLN A 215 28.98 -15.53 -22.15
C GLN A 215 30.47 -15.87 -22.35
N SER A 216 31.24 -15.03 -23.04
CA SER A 216 32.70 -15.17 -23.13
C SER A 216 33.36 -15.14 -21.74
N ASN A 217 32.90 -14.26 -20.84
CA ASN A 217 33.37 -14.22 -19.45
C ASN A 217 32.99 -15.48 -18.65
N ARG A 218 31.96 -16.22 -19.08
CA ARG A 218 31.55 -17.51 -18.49
C ARG A 218 32.28 -18.72 -19.11
N GLU A 219 33.27 -18.47 -19.96
CA GLU A 219 34.03 -19.49 -20.68
C GLU A 219 33.13 -20.37 -21.57
N VAL A 220 32.04 -19.81 -22.10
CA VAL A 220 31.24 -20.49 -23.12
C VAL A 220 32.00 -20.47 -24.44
N LYS A 221 32.18 -21.65 -25.02
CA LYS A 221 32.86 -21.84 -26.30
C LYS A 221 32.20 -21.08 -27.45
N ASN A 222 33.01 -20.54 -28.36
CA ASN A 222 32.53 -19.79 -29.53
C ASN A 222 31.64 -20.64 -30.44
N GLU A 223 31.87 -21.95 -30.50
CA GLU A 223 31.05 -22.91 -31.24
C GLU A 223 29.61 -22.96 -30.68
N VAL A 224 29.45 -22.92 -29.36
CA VAL A 224 28.13 -22.87 -28.69
C VAL A 224 27.42 -21.54 -28.98
N ILE A 225 28.16 -20.43 -28.95
CA ILE A 225 27.61 -19.10 -29.29
C ILE A 225 27.17 -19.05 -30.77
N SER A 226 27.97 -19.64 -31.65
CA SER A 226 27.67 -19.73 -33.08
C SER A 226 26.44 -20.61 -33.33
N LEU A 227 26.29 -21.71 -32.57
CA LEU A 227 25.10 -22.55 -32.59
C LEU A 227 23.85 -21.78 -32.16
N ILE A 228 23.91 -21.00 -31.07
CA ILE A 228 22.77 -20.16 -30.66
C ILE A 228 22.39 -19.18 -31.77
N LYS A 229 23.37 -18.50 -32.38
CA LYS A 229 23.13 -17.55 -33.47
C LYS A 229 22.51 -18.23 -34.70
N TYR A 230 22.96 -19.45 -35.01
CA TYR A 230 22.40 -20.27 -36.08
C TYR A 230 20.93 -20.60 -35.82
N ILE A 231 20.59 -21.07 -34.61
CA ILE A 231 19.20 -21.38 -34.23
C ILE A 231 18.32 -20.13 -34.28
N ILE A 232 18.80 -18.97 -33.80
CA ILE A 232 18.08 -17.70 -33.91
C ILE A 232 17.75 -17.39 -35.38
N SER A 233 18.74 -17.52 -36.28
CA SER A 233 18.54 -17.25 -37.70
C SER A 233 17.57 -18.22 -38.38
N ASP A 234 17.56 -19.49 -37.96
CA ASP A 234 16.62 -20.50 -38.45
C ASP A 234 15.18 -20.21 -38.00
N ILE A 235 15.01 -19.78 -36.75
CA ILE A 235 13.69 -19.35 -36.22
C ILE A 235 13.19 -18.10 -36.93
N GLU A 236 14.07 -17.11 -37.17
CA GLU A 236 13.71 -15.89 -37.92
C GLU A 236 13.22 -16.17 -39.35
N LYS A 237 13.64 -17.30 -39.95
CA LYS A 237 13.18 -17.74 -41.28
C LYS A 237 11.85 -18.50 -41.23
N SER A 238 11.57 -19.19 -40.13
CA SER A 238 10.41 -20.09 -40.00
C SER A 238 9.22 -19.47 -39.27
N ILE A 239 9.44 -18.48 -38.40
CA ILE A 239 8.39 -17.81 -37.62
C ILE A 239 8.47 -16.30 -37.88
N LYS A 240 7.33 -15.64 -38.12
CA LYS A 240 7.28 -14.20 -38.37
C LYS A 240 7.69 -13.41 -37.12
N LYS A 241 8.56 -12.40 -37.26
CA LYS A 241 9.00 -11.53 -36.16
C LYS A 241 7.88 -10.80 -35.43
N SER A 242 6.72 -10.58 -36.08
CA SER A 242 5.55 -9.99 -35.43
C SER A 242 4.88 -10.94 -34.41
N GLU A 243 5.22 -12.23 -34.42
CA GLU A 243 4.59 -13.24 -33.56
C GLU A 243 5.42 -13.56 -32.32
N TYR A 244 6.72 -13.24 -32.30
CA TYR A 244 7.59 -13.52 -31.16
C TYR A 244 8.65 -12.44 -30.91
N PHE A 245 9.12 -12.39 -29.66
CA PHE A 245 10.29 -11.60 -29.28
C PHE A 245 11.31 -12.45 -28.51
N ILE A 246 12.57 -12.01 -28.55
CA ILE A 246 13.70 -12.70 -27.90
C ILE A 246 14.14 -11.90 -26.68
N LYS A 247 14.46 -12.61 -25.59
CA LYS A 247 15.07 -12.03 -24.40
C LYS A 247 16.41 -12.69 -24.10
N TYR A 248 17.44 -11.87 -24.00
CA TYR A 248 18.79 -12.29 -23.63
C TYR A 248 18.98 -12.12 -22.12
N SER A 249 19.38 -13.19 -21.42
CA SER A 249 19.67 -13.16 -19.99
C SER A 249 21.02 -13.82 -19.69
N PRO A 250 21.62 -13.59 -18.50
CA PRO A 250 22.88 -14.20 -18.08
C PRO A 250 22.97 -15.71 -18.30
N THR A 251 21.86 -16.42 -18.10
CA THR A 251 21.86 -17.88 -18.09
C THR A 251 21.29 -18.50 -19.35
N HIS A 252 20.46 -17.79 -20.12
CA HIS A 252 19.77 -18.35 -21.28
C HIS A 252 19.24 -17.29 -22.23
N VAL A 253 18.98 -17.68 -23.48
CA VAL A 253 18.16 -16.96 -24.45
C VAL A 253 16.76 -17.56 -24.42
N SER A 254 15.73 -16.74 -24.25
CA SER A 254 14.32 -17.17 -24.20
C SER A 254 13.54 -16.56 -25.35
N PHE A 255 12.65 -17.34 -25.97
CA PHE A 255 11.75 -16.87 -27.03
C PHE A 255 10.31 -16.85 -26.52
N TYR A 256 9.65 -15.70 -26.67
CA TYR A 256 8.32 -15.42 -26.14
C TYR A 256 7.36 -15.11 -27.29
N ILE A 257 6.09 -15.50 -27.15
CA ILE A 257 5.03 -15.08 -28.08
C ILE A 257 4.49 -13.69 -27.67
N HIS A 258 4.27 -12.80 -28.64
CA HIS A 258 3.60 -11.52 -28.43
C HIS A 258 2.16 -11.75 -27.92
N ASN A 259 1.69 -10.95 -26.95
CA ASN A 259 0.31 -10.95 -26.42
C ASN A 259 -0.15 -12.12 -25.53
N ALA A 260 0.70 -13.07 -25.13
CA ALA A 260 0.30 -14.13 -24.20
C ALA A 260 0.16 -13.65 -22.73
N GLN A 261 -0.61 -14.29 -21.83
CA GLN A 261 -0.65 -13.94 -20.39
C GLN A 261 0.33 -14.81 -19.54
N SER A 262 1.16 -14.18 -18.69
CA SER A 262 2.06 -14.79 -17.66
C SER A 262 3.28 -15.65 -18.14
N LYS A 263 3.99 -16.31 -17.21
CA LYS A 263 5.20 -17.16 -17.41
C LYS A 263 5.04 -18.33 -18.40
N ARG A 264 3.85 -18.51 -18.98
CA ARG A 264 3.55 -19.50 -20.03
C ARG A 264 3.87 -19.00 -21.45
N LYS A 265 4.28 -17.74 -21.68
CA LYS A 265 4.57 -17.24 -23.05
C LYS A 265 5.79 -17.87 -23.73
N ILE A 266 6.65 -18.59 -23.00
CA ILE A 266 7.94 -19.03 -23.50
C ILE A 266 7.76 -20.36 -24.22
N PHE A 267 8.17 -20.41 -25.49
CA PHE A 267 8.13 -21.63 -26.28
C PHE A 267 9.51 -22.28 -26.45
N LEU A 268 10.59 -21.54 -26.21
CA LEU A 268 11.96 -22.04 -26.37
C LEU A 268 12.94 -21.39 -25.39
N TRP A 269 13.78 -22.23 -24.78
CA TRP A 269 14.94 -21.82 -24.00
C TRP A 269 16.22 -22.39 -24.61
N LEU A 270 17.21 -21.53 -24.82
CA LEU A 270 18.57 -21.89 -25.21
C LEU A 270 19.51 -21.56 -24.04
N THR A 271 19.94 -22.57 -23.30
CA THR A 271 20.75 -22.42 -22.08
C THR A 271 22.19 -22.88 -22.36
N PRO A 272 23.14 -21.95 -22.62
CA PRO A 272 24.53 -22.34 -22.84
C PRO A 272 25.21 -22.79 -21.55
N ASN A 273 25.99 -23.85 -21.68
CA ASN A 273 27.04 -24.27 -20.77
C ASN A 273 28.39 -24.11 -21.45
N LYS A 274 29.50 -24.34 -20.72
CA LYS A 274 30.87 -24.16 -21.25
C LYS A 274 31.10 -24.85 -22.62
N ASN A 275 30.58 -26.07 -22.79
CA ASN A 275 30.86 -26.92 -23.96
C ASN A 275 29.64 -27.29 -24.80
N ASN A 276 28.42 -26.97 -24.35
CA ASN A 276 27.21 -27.40 -25.01
C ASN A 276 26.04 -26.44 -24.75
N LEU A 277 24.99 -26.58 -25.54
CA LEU A 277 23.75 -25.87 -25.47
C LEU A 277 22.64 -26.82 -25.02
N ASN A 278 21.95 -26.47 -23.94
CA ASN A 278 20.71 -27.14 -23.58
C ASN A 278 19.53 -26.42 -24.27
N ILE A 279 18.83 -27.13 -25.14
CA ILE A 279 17.59 -26.66 -25.77
C ILE A 279 16.42 -27.25 -25.02
N SER A 280 15.56 -26.39 -24.46
CA SER A 280 14.36 -26.80 -23.73
C SER A 280 13.12 -26.13 -24.32
N PHE A 281 11.98 -26.79 -24.20
CA PHE A 281 10.70 -26.35 -24.77
C PHE A 281 9.66 -26.20 -23.69
N ASN A 282 8.49 -25.66 -24.05
CA ASN A 282 7.40 -25.60 -23.11
C ASN A 282 6.93 -27.02 -22.77
N LYS A 283 7.17 -27.45 -21.53
CA LYS A 283 6.86 -28.81 -21.07
C LYS A 283 5.38 -29.19 -21.23
N ASP A 284 4.48 -28.21 -21.14
CA ASP A 284 3.03 -28.45 -21.17
C ASP A 284 2.55 -28.74 -22.61
N ALA A 285 3.39 -28.46 -23.62
CA ALA A 285 3.13 -28.79 -25.03
C ALA A 285 3.29 -30.29 -25.33
N PHE A 286 3.82 -31.09 -24.39
CA PHE A 286 4.20 -32.48 -24.63
C PHE A 286 3.62 -33.42 -23.58
N GLU A 287 2.88 -34.44 -24.04
CA GLU A 287 2.32 -35.48 -23.17
C GLU A 287 3.39 -36.46 -22.66
N LYS A 288 4.45 -36.67 -23.45
CA LYS A 288 5.56 -37.59 -23.17
C LYS A 288 6.89 -36.97 -23.57
N ILE A 289 7.96 -37.38 -22.89
CA ILE A 289 9.32 -36.96 -23.19
C ILE A 289 9.75 -37.58 -24.53
N PRO A 290 10.20 -36.78 -25.52
CA PRO A 290 10.71 -37.29 -26.80
C PRO A 290 11.88 -38.26 -26.66
N LYS A 291 12.09 -39.11 -27.67
CA LYS A 291 13.23 -40.03 -27.72
C LYS A 291 14.53 -39.21 -27.75
N ASN A 292 15.58 -39.68 -27.06
CA ASN A 292 16.89 -39.03 -26.95
C ASN A 292 16.94 -37.71 -26.15
N ALA A 293 15.80 -37.20 -25.68
CA ALA A 293 15.77 -36.06 -24.77
C ALA A 293 16.15 -36.47 -23.32
N LYS A 294 16.79 -35.55 -22.59
CA LYS A 294 17.09 -35.73 -21.17
C LYS A 294 15.98 -35.14 -20.31
N SER A 295 15.51 -35.88 -19.31
CA SER A 295 14.48 -35.40 -18.37
C SER A 295 15.02 -34.37 -17.38
N VAL A 296 14.21 -33.36 -17.06
CA VAL A 296 14.48 -32.40 -16.00
C VAL A 296 13.90 -32.93 -14.69
N ALA A 297 14.75 -33.29 -13.72
CA ALA A 297 14.34 -33.96 -12.48
C ALA A 297 13.28 -33.19 -11.67
N SER A 298 13.27 -31.86 -11.74
CA SER A 298 12.35 -31.01 -10.97
C SER A 298 11.01 -30.75 -11.64
N TRP A 299 10.83 -31.09 -12.93
CA TRP A 299 9.62 -30.74 -13.70
C TRP A 299 8.99 -31.98 -14.35
N LYS A 300 7.72 -32.26 -14.01
CA LYS A 300 6.92 -33.27 -14.71
C LYS A 300 6.87 -32.95 -16.21
N ASN A 301 7.28 -33.90 -17.04
CA ASN A 301 7.43 -33.78 -18.50
C ASN A 301 8.41 -32.70 -19.01
N GLY A 302 9.24 -32.12 -18.13
CA GLY A 302 10.31 -31.22 -18.57
C GLY A 302 11.44 -32.01 -19.20
N PHE A 303 11.92 -31.55 -20.36
CA PHE A 303 13.05 -32.18 -21.04
C PHE A 303 13.91 -31.16 -21.78
N PHE A 304 15.14 -31.59 -22.12
CA PHE A 304 16.06 -30.81 -22.94
C PHE A 304 16.92 -31.70 -23.84
N TYR A 305 17.39 -31.13 -24.95
CA TYR A 305 18.44 -31.70 -25.79
C TYR A 305 19.75 -31.01 -25.49
N ASN A 306 20.85 -31.76 -25.52
CA ASN A 306 22.19 -31.23 -25.33
C ASN A 306 22.90 -31.26 -26.68
N LEU A 307 23.23 -30.08 -27.20
CA LEU A 307 23.91 -29.94 -28.49
C LEU A 307 25.27 -29.29 -28.31
N SER A 308 26.28 -29.80 -29.00
CA SER A 308 27.62 -29.19 -29.02
C SER A 308 27.96 -28.58 -30.38
N LYS A 309 27.22 -28.92 -31.44
CA LYS A 309 27.48 -28.49 -32.82
C LYS A 309 26.21 -28.19 -33.60
N THR A 310 26.36 -27.49 -34.72
CA THR A 310 25.27 -27.14 -35.65
C THR A 310 24.62 -28.34 -36.33
N GLU A 311 25.39 -29.39 -36.62
CA GLU A 311 24.87 -30.58 -37.32
C GLU A 311 23.89 -31.39 -36.46
N GLU A 312 23.95 -31.21 -35.13
CA GLU A 312 23.06 -31.88 -34.17
C GLU A 312 21.68 -31.21 -34.12
N TYR A 313 21.55 -29.96 -34.63
CA TYR A 313 20.28 -29.25 -34.75
C TYR A 313 19.55 -29.73 -36.01
N ASN A 314 18.76 -30.79 -35.85
CA ASN A 314 18.09 -31.52 -36.92
C ASN A 314 16.59 -31.17 -37.03
N GLU A 315 15.91 -31.78 -38.01
CA GLU A 315 14.47 -31.56 -38.24
C GLU A 315 13.59 -31.98 -37.06
N GLU A 316 13.97 -33.00 -36.28
CA GLU A 316 13.24 -33.39 -35.07
C GLU A 316 13.19 -32.22 -34.06
N ILE A 317 14.31 -31.54 -33.83
CA ILE A 317 14.35 -30.40 -32.92
C ILE A 317 13.52 -29.24 -33.46
N LYS A 318 13.56 -28.97 -34.78
CA LYS A 318 12.77 -27.91 -35.42
C LYS A 318 11.26 -28.17 -35.27
N ASP A 319 10.84 -29.41 -35.47
CA ASP A 319 9.45 -29.82 -35.27
C ASP A 319 8.99 -29.59 -33.84
N LEU A 320 9.83 -29.91 -32.84
CA LEU A 320 9.54 -29.66 -31.42
C LEU A 320 9.43 -28.16 -31.10
N ILE A 321 10.26 -27.30 -31.70
CA ILE A 321 10.13 -25.84 -31.58
C ILE A 321 8.74 -25.41 -32.09
N ASN A 322 8.35 -25.87 -33.26
CA ASN A 322 7.07 -25.50 -33.86
C ASN A 322 5.89 -26.01 -33.02
N VAL A 323 5.92 -27.25 -32.52
CA VAL A 323 4.89 -27.79 -31.62
C VAL A 323 4.74 -26.92 -30.37
N SER A 324 5.86 -26.56 -29.73
CA SER A 324 5.88 -25.69 -28.56
C SER A 324 5.33 -24.29 -28.87
N PHE A 325 5.69 -23.72 -30.02
CA PHE A 325 5.19 -22.43 -30.48
C PHE A 325 3.67 -22.44 -30.73
N GLN A 326 3.17 -23.41 -31.51
CA GLN A 326 1.74 -23.54 -31.81
C GLN A 326 0.90 -23.80 -30.56
N PHE A 327 1.42 -24.58 -29.61
CA PHE A 327 0.76 -24.82 -28.33
C PHE A 327 0.53 -23.52 -27.55
N ILE A 328 1.57 -22.69 -27.42
CA ILE A 328 1.43 -21.40 -26.73
C ILE A 328 0.50 -20.48 -27.50
N LYS A 329 0.59 -20.42 -28.83
CA LYS A 329 -0.33 -19.62 -29.65
C LYS A 329 -1.79 -20.01 -29.42
N LYS A 330 -2.09 -21.31 -29.49
CA LYS A 330 -3.45 -21.86 -29.29
C LYS A 330 -4.02 -21.53 -27.91
N ILE A 331 -3.21 -21.58 -26.84
CA ILE A 331 -3.69 -21.24 -25.50
C ILE A 331 -4.06 -19.77 -25.38
N ASN A 332 -3.46 -18.87 -26.17
CA ASN A 332 -3.77 -17.45 -26.14
C ASN A 332 -4.94 -17.05 -27.05
N ASP A 333 -5.30 -17.87 -28.04
CA ASP A 333 -6.44 -17.62 -28.94
C ASP A 333 -7.79 -18.16 -28.38
N ILE A 334 -7.79 -18.82 -27.21
CA ILE A 334 -8.96 -19.48 -26.60
C ILE A 334 -9.65 -18.62 -25.51
N GLU A 335 -9.15 -17.41 -25.24
CA GLU A 335 -9.80 -16.38 -24.40
C GLU A 335 -9.92 -15.06 -25.17
#